data_AF-A0A101WGZ5-F1
#
_entry.id   AF-A0A101WGZ5-F1
#
_cell.length_a   1.000
_cell.length_b   1.000
_cell.length_c   1.000
_cell.angle_alpha   90.00
_cell.angle_beta   90.00
_cell.angle_gamma   90.00
#
_symmetry.space_group_name_H-M   'P 1'
#
loop_
_entity.id
_entity.type
_entity.pdbx_description
1 polymer ?
#
loop_
_entity_poly.entity_id
_entity_poly.type
_entity_poly.pdbx_seq_one_letter_code
_entity_poly.pdbx_strand_id
1 'polypeptide(L)'
;MNHHLLKCASQESRDNYLRQELGMVKCEVLDKYQLRSNATLYWERYHEHQPVQQFFSQKFARKASPIGMIFQIYKLCYAKVKYFDQNWDNFAPCVYNWQSGLFEETRISDMEFIKHLRTGIILDLRYLAKIQRYEDFVALCNYFEKQQPCTLVKQKE
;
A
#
# COMPACT_ATOMS: atom_id res chain seq x y z
N MET A 1 14.48 14.78 17.19
CA MET A 1 14.98 13.95 18.30
C MET A 1 16.07 13.00 17.79
N ASN A 2 17.15 12.76 18.54
CA ASN A 2 18.22 11.86 18.10
C ASN A 2 17.67 10.42 17.97
N HIS A 3 17.89 9.74 16.84
CA HIS A 3 17.43 8.37 16.61
C HIS A 3 17.84 7.40 17.72
N HIS A 4 18.96 7.67 18.39
CA HIS A 4 19.42 6.89 19.54
C HIS A 4 18.45 6.97 20.73
N LEU A 5 17.83 8.12 20.97
CA LEU A 5 16.89 8.32 22.08
C LEU A 5 15.57 7.55 21.85
N LEU A 6 15.12 7.46 20.60
CA LEU A 6 13.90 6.71 20.24
C LEU A 6 14.03 5.21 20.50
N LYS A 7 15.23 4.65 20.37
CA LYS A 7 15.47 3.22 20.63
C LYS A 7 15.26 2.86 22.11
N CYS A 8 15.54 3.80 23.00
CA CYS A 8 15.40 3.63 24.45
C CYS A 8 14.05 4.14 24.99
N ALA A 9 13.25 4.82 24.16
CA ALA A 9 11.95 5.32 24.56
C ALA A 9 10.92 4.20 24.74
N SER A 10 9.88 4.47 25.54
CA SER A 10 8.70 3.60 25.61
C SER A 10 8.07 3.45 24.23
N GLN A 11 7.38 2.33 24.00
CA GLN A 11 6.72 2.06 22.71
C GLN A 11 5.75 3.20 22.34
N GLU A 12 4.94 3.65 23.29
CA GLU A 12 3.99 4.74 23.08
C GLU A 12 4.68 6.05 22.67
N SER A 13 5.72 6.46 23.40
CA SER A 13 6.47 7.68 23.06
C SER A 13 7.15 7.59 21.70
N ARG A 14 7.68 6.40 21.37
CA ARG A 14 8.30 6.15 20.06
C ARG A 14 7.26 6.19 18.94
N ASP A 15 6.13 5.50 19.09
CA ASP A 15 5.06 5.46 18.09
C ASP A 15 4.51 6.86 17.83
N ASN A 16 4.23 7.63 18.89
CA ASN A 16 3.72 9.01 18.77
C ASN A 16 4.69 9.89 17.97
N TYR A 17 5.98 9.84 18.28
CA TYR A 17 6.97 10.62 17.54
C TYR A 17 7.09 10.17 16.08
N LEU A 18 7.20 8.85 15.84
CA LEU A 18 7.37 8.34 14.48
C LEU A 18 6.14 8.59 13.60
N ARG A 19 4.93 8.57 14.16
CA ARG A 19 3.67 8.87 13.47
C ARG A 19 3.58 10.33 13.03
N GLN A 20 4.11 11.28 13.81
CA GLN A 20 4.16 12.69 13.42
C GLN A 20 4.96 12.91 12.12
N GLU A 21 5.90 12.03 11.78
CA GLU A 21 6.69 12.12 10.55
C GLU A 21 6.01 11.55 9.30
N LEU A 22 4.91 10.79 9.45
CA LEU A 22 4.32 10.00 8.36
C LEU A 22 3.06 10.63 7.76
N GLY A 23 2.39 11.53 8.49
CA GLY A 23 1.13 12.13 8.07
C GLY A 23 -0.06 11.19 8.18
N MET A 24 -1.26 11.76 8.06
CA MET A 24 -2.53 11.11 8.45
C MET A 24 -2.79 9.78 7.73
N VAL A 25 -2.73 9.75 6.39
CA VAL A 25 -3.07 8.55 5.61
C VAL A 25 -2.15 7.37 5.92
N LYS A 26 -0.86 7.61 6.14
CA LYS A 26 0.09 6.56 6.53
C LYS A 26 -0.19 6.06 7.94
N CYS A 27 -0.56 6.94 8.87
CA CYS A 27 -0.99 6.54 10.20
C CYS A 27 -2.23 5.64 10.15
N GLU A 28 -3.22 5.97 9.32
CA GLU A 28 -4.40 5.12 9.11
C GLU A 28 -4.02 3.72 8.60
N VAL A 29 -3.02 3.61 7.72
CA VAL A 29 -2.48 2.30 7.28
C VAL A 29 -1.88 1.55 8.46
N LEU A 30 -1.08 2.21 9.30
CA LEU A 30 -0.52 1.57 10.50
C LEU A 30 -1.62 1.07 11.44
N ASP A 31 -2.69 1.86 11.63
CA ASP A 31 -3.84 1.51 12.46
C ASP A 31 -4.60 0.30 11.89
N LYS A 32 -4.95 0.32 10.60
CA LYS A 32 -5.64 -0.80 9.93
C LYS A 32 -4.92 -2.12 10.15
N TYR A 33 -3.61 -2.11 9.98
CA TYR A 33 -2.79 -3.32 10.07
C TYR A 33 -2.23 -3.59 11.47
N GLN A 34 -2.65 -2.80 12.48
CA GLN A 34 -2.25 -2.91 13.89
C GLN A 34 -0.73 -2.95 14.06
N LEU A 35 -0.04 -2.04 13.37
CA LEU A 35 1.41 -1.96 13.37
C LEU A 35 1.92 -1.02 14.47
N ARG A 36 2.89 -1.51 15.23
CA ARG A 36 3.61 -0.76 16.27
C ARG A 36 5.10 -0.70 15.94
N SER A 37 5.80 0.31 16.45
CA SER A 37 7.24 0.41 16.24
C SER A 37 8.03 -0.35 17.31
N ASN A 38 9.15 -0.94 16.91
CA ASN A 38 10.09 -1.59 17.81
C ASN A 38 11.37 -0.77 18.04
N ALA A 39 12.25 -1.25 18.91
CA ALA A 39 13.50 -0.58 19.26
C ALA A 39 14.50 -0.47 18.08
N THR A 40 14.33 -1.26 17.01
CA THR A 40 15.13 -1.14 15.78
C THR A 40 14.51 -0.19 14.75
N LEU A 41 13.43 0.50 15.12
CA LEU A 41 12.66 1.42 14.27
C LEU A 41 12.03 0.73 13.06
N TYR A 42 11.58 -0.51 13.25
CA TYR A 42 10.71 -1.23 12.32
C TYR A 42 9.27 -1.21 12.81
N TRP A 43 8.35 -1.20 11.85
CA TRP A 43 6.93 -1.42 12.06
C TRP A 43 6.64 -2.91 11.99
N GLU A 44 6.07 -3.44 13.07
CA GLU A 44 5.79 -4.85 13.27
C GLU A 44 4.37 -5.06 13.80
N ARG A 45 3.86 -6.28 13.60
CA ARG A 45 2.63 -6.75 14.22
C ARG A 45 2.97 -7.76 15.32
N TYR A 46 2.32 -7.60 16.46
CA TYR A 46 2.44 -8.50 17.61
C TYR A 46 1.08 -9.09 17.96
N HIS A 47 1.04 -10.41 18.06
CA HIS A 47 -0.06 -11.15 18.69
C HIS A 47 0.54 -12.11 19.73
N GLU A 48 -0.13 -12.27 20.86
CA GLU A 48 0.37 -12.94 22.07
C GLU A 48 0.81 -14.41 21.84
N HIS A 49 0.41 -15.02 20.73
CA HIS A 49 0.74 -16.40 20.36
C HIS A 49 1.23 -16.57 18.91
N GLN A 50 1.70 -15.51 18.26
CA GLN A 50 2.24 -15.59 16.91
C GLN A 50 3.65 -15.01 16.85
N PRO A 51 4.53 -15.52 15.95
CA PRO A 51 5.80 -14.88 15.69
C PRO A 51 5.60 -13.41 15.33
N VAL A 52 6.44 -12.54 15.89
CA VAL A 52 6.43 -11.11 15.54
C VAL A 52 6.75 -10.96 14.07
N GLN A 53 5.82 -10.34 13.32
CA GLN A 53 6.01 -10.10 11.91
C GLN A 53 6.45 -8.66 11.69
N GLN A 54 7.68 -8.48 11.22
CA GLN A 54 8.19 -7.19 10.76
C GLN A 54 7.78 -6.95 9.31
N PHE A 55 7.33 -5.73 9.01
CA PHE A 55 6.88 -5.37 7.67
C PHE A 55 7.87 -4.45 6.95
N PHE A 56 8.23 -3.33 7.58
CA PHE A 56 9.16 -2.37 7.00
C PHE A 56 9.77 -1.44 8.05
N SER A 57 10.90 -0.81 7.70
CA SER A 57 11.54 0.19 8.55
C SER A 57 10.81 1.53 8.51
N GLN A 58 10.98 2.35 9.54
CA GLN A 58 10.55 3.75 9.52
C GLN A 58 11.18 4.52 8.36
N LYS A 59 12.44 4.22 8.01
CA LYS A 59 13.14 4.82 6.87
C LYS A 59 12.41 4.56 5.55
N PHE A 60 11.84 3.35 5.38
CA PHE A 60 11.00 3.03 4.24
C PHE A 60 9.67 3.79 4.32
N ALA A 61 8.96 3.74 5.44
CA ALA A 61 7.65 4.38 5.62
C ALA A 61 7.69 5.90 5.31
N ARG A 62 8.77 6.58 5.66
CA ARG A 62 8.98 8.01 5.33
C ARG A 62 9.03 8.27 3.82
N LYS A 63 9.67 7.40 3.06
CA LYS A 63 9.89 7.57 1.61
C LYS A 63 8.75 7.01 0.75
N ALA A 64 8.11 5.94 1.19
CA ALA A 64 7.07 5.26 0.44
C ALA A 64 5.79 6.11 0.34
N SER A 65 5.01 5.93 -0.72
CA SER A 65 3.60 6.37 -0.76
C SER A 65 2.77 5.51 0.21
N PRO A 66 1.55 5.95 0.61
CA PRO A 66 0.63 5.08 1.35
C PRO A 66 0.33 3.76 0.60
N ILE A 67 0.20 3.81 -0.73
CA ILE A 67 0.05 2.64 -1.61
C ILE A 67 1.27 1.73 -1.47
N GLY A 68 2.48 2.28 -1.53
CA GLY A 68 3.73 1.54 -1.35
C GLY A 68 3.83 0.84 0.01
N MET A 69 3.35 1.47 1.09
CA MET A 69 3.26 0.81 2.41
C MET A 69 2.30 -0.38 2.39
N ILE A 70 1.11 -0.21 1.82
CA ILE A 70 0.12 -1.29 1.72
C ILE A 70 0.66 -2.44 0.88
N PHE A 71 1.28 -2.13 -0.26
CA PHE A 71 1.85 -3.14 -1.15
C PHE A 71 2.98 -3.92 -0.49
N GLN A 72 3.80 -3.26 0.33
CA GLN A 72 4.82 -3.93 1.14
C GLN A 72 4.19 -4.89 2.16
N ILE A 73 3.03 -4.54 2.74
CA ILE A 73 2.27 -5.41 3.65
C ILE A 73 1.76 -6.66 2.92
N TYR A 74 1.22 -6.50 1.71
CA TYR A 74 0.79 -7.62 0.85
C TYR A 74 1.95 -8.32 0.12
N LYS A 75 3.20 -7.90 0.34
CA LYS A 75 4.41 -8.48 -0.26
C LYS A 75 4.45 -8.39 -1.80
N LEU A 76 3.91 -7.31 -2.38
CA LEU A 76 4.02 -7.05 -3.81
C LEU A 76 5.46 -6.63 -4.16
N CYS A 77 5.97 -7.11 -5.30
CA CYS A 77 7.31 -6.74 -5.75
C CYS A 77 7.37 -5.29 -6.25
N TYR A 78 8.59 -4.75 -6.30
CA TYR A 78 8.83 -3.35 -6.68
C TYR A 78 8.23 -2.97 -8.05
N ALA A 79 8.25 -3.88 -9.04
CA ALA A 79 7.66 -3.62 -10.35
C ALA A 79 6.15 -3.29 -10.26
N LYS A 80 5.43 -3.99 -9.38
CA LYS A 80 4.00 -3.74 -9.14
C LYS A 80 3.79 -2.39 -8.46
N VAL A 81 4.53 -2.13 -7.37
CA VAL A 81 4.49 -0.84 -6.68
C VAL A 81 4.69 0.31 -7.67
N LYS A 82 5.76 0.25 -8.46
CA LYS A 82 6.10 1.28 -9.44
C LYS A 82 4.99 1.50 -10.47
N TYR A 83 4.42 0.44 -11.03
CA TYR A 83 3.35 0.56 -12.03
C TYR A 83 2.12 1.25 -11.45
N PHE A 84 1.64 0.82 -10.28
CA PHE A 84 0.44 1.39 -9.67
C PHE A 84 0.66 2.82 -9.16
N ASP A 85 1.83 3.14 -8.59
CA ASP A 85 2.17 4.53 -8.20
C ASP A 85 2.16 5.47 -9.41
N GLN A 86 2.60 5.02 -10.60
CA GLN A 86 2.67 5.84 -11.82
C GLN A 86 1.33 5.97 -12.55
N ASN A 87 0.41 5.03 -12.36
CA ASN A 87 -0.83 4.94 -13.13
C ASN A 87 -2.09 5.04 -12.26
N TRP A 88 -1.95 5.48 -11.00
CA TRP A 88 -3.02 5.42 -9.99
C TRP A 88 -4.30 6.13 -10.41
N ASP A 89 -4.21 7.18 -11.23
CA ASP A 89 -5.38 7.93 -11.74
C ASP A 89 -6.37 7.06 -12.54
N ASN A 90 -5.94 5.88 -13.00
CA ASN A 90 -6.79 4.90 -13.69
C ASN A 90 -7.44 3.87 -12.74
N PHE A 91 -7.19 3.99 -11.43
CA PHE A 91 -7.58 3.00 -10.44
C PHE A 91 -8.29 3.64 -9.25
N ALA A 92 -9.12 2.85 -8.57
CA ALA A 92 -9.71 3.20 -7.29
C ALA A 92 -9.41 2.14 -6.23
N PRO A 93 -9.17 2.53 -4.98
CA PRO A 93 -9.10 1.62 -3.84
C PRO A 93 -10.49 1.05 -3.54
N CYS A 94 -10.57 -0.27 -3.33
CA CYS A 94 -11.83 -0.96 -3.03
C CYS A 94 -11.73 -1.91 -1.84
N VAL A 95 -12.88 -2.16 -1.20
CA VAL A 95 -13.11 -3.20 -0.21
C VAL A 95 -14.33 -4.02 -0.62
N TYR A 96 -14.39 -5.29 -0.21
CA TYR A 96 -15.58 -6.11 -0.40
C TYR A 96 -16.51 -5.98 0.81
N ASN A 97 -17.74 -5.55 0.58
CA ASN A 97 -18.77 -5.46 1.62
C ASN A 97 -19.68 -6.69 1.54
N TRP A 98 -19.61 -7.55 2.55
CA TRP A 98 -20.39 -8.79 2.57
C TRP A 98 -21.89 -8.56 2.77
N GLN A 99 -22.29 -7.43 3.35
CA GLN A 99 -23.70 -7.10 3.58
C GLN A 99 -24.37 -6.66 2.29
N SER A 100 -23.70 -5.82 1.49
CA SER A 100 -24.19 -5.41 0.17
C SER A 100 -23.90 -6.44 -0.92
N GLY A 101 -22.91 -7.32 -0.71
CA GLY A 101 -22.43 -8.29 -1.70
C GLY A 101 -21.63 -7.64 -2.84
N LEU A 102 -21.16 -6.40 -2.66
CA LEU A 102 -20.53 -5.60 -3.70
C LEU A 102 -19.12 -5.14 -3.31
N PHE A 103 -18.33 -4.79 -4.33
CA PHE A 103 -17.09 -4.06 -4.15
C PHE A 103 -17.39 -2.56 -4.10
N GLU A 104 -16.98 -1.92 -3.03
CA GLU A 104 -17.23 -0.51 -2.75
C GLU A 104 -15.90 0.27 -2.78
N GLU A 105 -15.91 1.45 -3.38
CA GLU A 105 -14.75 2.36 -3.35
C GLU A 105 -14.55 2.86 -1.91
N THR A 106 -13.29 2.92 -1.47
CA THR A 106 -12.94 3.23 -0.08
C THR A 106 -11.77 4.21 -0.02
N ARG A 107 -11.22 4.46 1.17
CA ARG A 107 -9.98 5.21 1.34
C ARG A 107 -8.79 4.33 0.96
N ILE A 108 -7.69 4.95 0.49
CA ILE A 108 -6.43 4.22 0.24
C ILE A 108 -6.01 3.40 1.47
N SER A 109 -6.12 3.98 2.66
CA SER A 109 -5.76 3.32 3.92
C SER A 109 -6.53 2.04 4.20
N ASP A 110 -7.72 1.88 3.60
CA ASP A 110 -8.60 0.74 3.81
C ASP A 110 -8.74 -0.18 2.58
N MET A 111 -7.94 0.01 1.54
CA MET A 111 -8.04 -0.85 0.36
C MET A 111 -7.59 -2.29 0.64
N GLU A 112 -8.30 -3.24 0.05
CA GLU A 112 -7.90 -4.65 -0.05
C GLU A 112 -7.91 -5.13 -1.51
N PHE A 113 -8.58 -4.36 -2.36
CA PHE A 113 -8.73 -4.56 -3.79
C PHE A 113 -8.43 -3.25 -4.53
N ILE A 114 -8.11 -3.36 -5.81
CA ILE A 114 -7.96 -2.23 -6.72
C ILE A 114 -8.92 -2.42 -7.89
N LYS A 115 -9.75 -1.41 -8.16
CA LYS A 115 -10.63 -1.39 -9.33
C LYS A 115 -9.98 -0.58 -10.44
N HIS A 116 -9.82 -1.16 -11.62
CA HIS A 116 -9.50 -0.37 -12.80
C HIS A 116 -10.75 0.38 -13.26
N LEU A 117 -10.70 1.71 -13.23
CA LEU A 117 -11.88 2.57 -13.39
C LEU A 117 -12.59 2.36 -14.73
N ARG A 118 -11.83 2.15 -15.81
CA ARG A 118 -12.40 2.03 -17.17
C ARG A 118 -13.04 0.65 -17.43
N THR A 119 -12.40 -0.43 -16.98
CA THR A 119 -12.89 -1.79 -17.27
C THR A 119 -13.77 -2.37 -16.17
N GLY A 120 -13.74 -1.78 -14.98
CA GLY A 120 -14.40 -2.33 -13.79
C GLY A 120 -13.73 -3.58 -13.22
N ILE A 121 -12.59 -4.02 -13.79
CA ILE A 121 -11.87 -5.19 -13.28
C ILE A 121 -11.36 -4.91 -11.86
N ILE A 122 -11.63 -5.85 -10.96
CA ILE A 122 -11.18 -5.83 -9.57
C ILE A 122 -9.97 -6.74 -9.40
N LEU A 123 -8.91 -6.21 -8.80
CA LEU A 123 -7.68 -6.92 -8.48
C LEU A 123 -7.59 -7.09 -6.96
N ASP A 124 -7.62 -8.32 -6.47
CA ASP A 124 -7.29 -8.64 -5.08
C ASP A 124 -5.78 -8.49 -4.86
N LEU A 125 -5.37 -7.70 -3.87
CA LEU A 125 -3.94 -7.47 -3.57
C LEU A 125 -3.19 -8.76 -3.24
N ARG A 126 -3.86 -9.74 -2.61
CA ARG A 126 -3.31 -11.07 -2.30
C ARG A 126 -3.14 -11.91 -3.57
N TYR A 127 -4.07 -11.80 -4.52
CA TYR A 127 -3.95 -12.49 -5.81
C TYR A 127 -2.86 -11.84 -6.67
N LEU A 128 -2.82 -10.51 -6.70
CA LEU A 128 -1.80 -9.74 -7.39
C LEU A 128 -0.39 -10.09 -6.87
N ALA A 129 -0.22 -10.33 -5.57
CA ALA A 129 1.03 -10.82 -4.99
C ALA A 129 1.45 -12.23 -5.50
N LYS A 130 0.49 -13.08 -5.91
CA LYS A 130 0.77 -14.42 -6.46
C LYS A 130 1.27 -14.40 -7.91
N ILE A 131 1.14 -13.29 -8.63
CA ILE A 131 1.69 -13.15 -9.99
C ILE A 131 3.22 -13.05 -9.89
N GLN A 132 3.90 -14.19 -9.97
CA GLN A 132 5.37 -14.27 -9.82
C GLN A 132 6.11 -14.06 -11.14
N ARG A 133 5.51 -14.47 -12.27
CA ARG A 133 6.11 -14.30 -13.60
C ARG A 133 5.99 -12.85 -14.03
N TYR A 134 7.11 -12.29 -14.49
CA TYR A 134 7.16 -10.92 -14.94
C TYR A 134 6.29 -10.71 -16.19
N GLU A 135 6.29 -11.67 -17.10
CA GLU A 135 5.54 -11.61 -18.36
C GLU A 135 4.03 -11.54 -18.11
N ASP A 136 3.53 -12.31 -17.14
CA ASP A 136 2.11 -12.30 -16.76
C ASP A 136 1.69 -10.94 -16.19
N PHE A 137 2.57 -10.32 -15.39
CA PHE A 137 2.31 -8.97 -14.87
C PHE A 137 2.34 -7.92 -15.98
N VAL A 138 3.28 -8.00 -16.92
CA VAL A 138 3.35 -7.10 -18.08
C VAL A 138 2.13 -7.27 -18.98
N ALA A 139 1.67 -8.50 -19.22
CA ALA A 139 0.47 -8.77 -19.99
C ALA A 139 -0.77 -8.13 -19.35
N LEU A 140 -0.89 -8.18 -18.02
CA LEU A 140 -1.94 -7.50 -17.26
C LEU A 140 -1.86 -5.98 -17.44
N CYS A 141 -0.67 -5.39 -17.34
CA CYS A 141 -0.46 -3.93 -17.54
C CYS A 141 -0.87 -3.51 -18.96
N ASN A 142 -0.34 -4.21 -19.97
CA ASN A 142 -0.66 -3.97 -21.37
C ASN A 142 -2.16 -4.10 -21.66
N TYR A 143 -2.84 -5.03 -20.97
CA TYR A 143 -4.29 -5.14 -21.07
C TYR A 143 -4.97 -3.84 -20.62
N PHE A 144 -4.63 -3.31 -19.44
CA PHE A 144 -5.22 -2.05 -18.95
C PHE A 144 -4.90 -0.85 -19.85
N GLU A 145 -3.65 -0.73 -20.30
CA GLU A 145 -3.21 0.36 -21.17
C GLU A 145 -3.94 0.37 -22.52
N LYS A 146 -4.18 -0.81 -23.12
CA LYS A 146 -5.01 -0.92 -24.34
C LYS A 146 -6.45 -0.47 -24.13
N GLN A 147 -6.93 -0.59 -22.90
CA GLN A 147 -8.23 -0.09 -22.50
C GLN A 147 -8.16 1.37 -22.04
N GLN A 148 -7.10 2.14 -22.32
CA GLN A 148 -7.08 3.61 -22.16
C GLN A 148 -7.45 4.30 -23.48
N PRO A 149 -8.14 5.45 -23.46
CA PRO A 149 -8.46 6.15 -24.70
C PRO A 149 -7.14 6.60 -25.34
N CYS A 150 -7.01 6.45 -26.65
CA CYS A 150 -5.91 7.08 -27.38
C CYS A 150 -6.04 8.58 -27.15
N THR A 151 -5.26 9.12 -26.20
CA THR A 151 -5.24 10.56 -25.97
C THR A 151 -4.39 11.12 -27.09
N LEU A 152 -5.06 11.47 -28.20
CA LEU A 152 -4.42 12.19 -29.29
C LEU A 152 -3.67 13.38 -28.69
N VAL A 153 -2.38 13.42 -29.03
CA VAL A 153 -1.40 14.45 -28.74
C VAL A 153 -2.07 15.81 -28.86
N LYS A 154 -2.23 16.54 -27.74
CA LYS A 154 -2.36 17.99 -27.81
C LYS A 154 -0.98 18.53 -28.15
N GLN A 155 -0.67 18.58 -29.45
CA GLN A 155 0.27 19.56 -29.95
C GLN A 155 -0.32 20.92 -29.60
N LYS A 156 0.41 21.74 -28.85
CA LYS A 156 0.16 23.17 -28.76
C LYS A 156 1.41 23.88 -29.21
N GLU A 157 1.22 24.49 -30.37
CA GLU A 157 1.86 25.67 -30.97
C GLU A 157 2.51 26.64 -29.97
#